data_AF-A0A5C8HY45-F1
#
_entry.id   AF-A0A5C8HY45-F1
#
_cell.length_a   1.000
_cell.length_b   1.000
_cell.length_c   1.000
_cell.angle_alpha   90.00
_cell.angle_beta   90.00
_cell.angle_gamma   90.00
#
_symmetry.space_group_name_H-M   'P 1'
#
loop_
_entity.id
_entity.type
_entity.pdbx_description
1 polymer ?
#
loop_
_entity_poly.entity_id
_entity_poly.type
_entity_poly.pdbx_seq_one_letter_code
_entity_poly.pdbx_strand_id
1 'polypeptide(L)'
;MNVIWRTLLVILRARLHRLRRPLAPTAISRIRVRTLPTDIDLLRHMNNGRYLSLFDLGRWDLLIRTGLADATRAQGWYPVVSNETITFRKSLNLWQSFVIETRFIGHDDRAFFLEHRAVVDGEIYAQAIIRARMLRRSGGTVPHEELFAAIGRPEGLPEVAPWLHDWAAASGLPSTKRPAPSIWD
;
A
#
# COMPACT_ATOMS: atom_id res chain seq x y z
N MET A 1 -14.24 12.01 -3.75
CA MET A 1 -13.79 11.84 -2.34
C MET A 1 -14.69 10.82 -1.61
N ASN A 2 -14.67 9.55 -2.01
CA ASN A 2 -15.69 8.55 -1.60
C ASN A 2 -15.15 7.43 -0.68
N VAL A 3 -13.82 7.33 -0.50
CA VAL A 3 -13.22 6.25 0.32
C VAL A 3 -12.95 6.68 1.77
N ILE A 4 -12.95 7.98 2.08
CA ILE A 4 -12.60 8.52 3.42
C ILE A 4 -13.36 7.83 4.56
N TRP A 5 -14.68 7.68 4.44
CA TRP A 5 -15.49 7.03 5.47
C TRP A 5 -15.09 5.58 5.69
N ARG A 6 -14.78 4.85 4.60
CA ARG A 6 -14.29 3.48 4.67
C ARG A 6 -12.92 3.44 5.33
N THR A 7 -12.05 4.39 5.02
CA THR A 7 -10.73 4.53 5.64
C THR A 7 -10.84 4.76 7.15
N LEU A 8 -11.67 5.71 7.60
CA LEU A 8 -11.89 5.97 9.02
C LEU A 8 -12.42 4.73 9.75
N LEU A 9 -13.35 4.01 9.12
CA LEU A 9 -13.95 2.80 9.69
C LEU A 9 -12.93 1.65 9.77
N VAL A 10 -12.07 1.50 8.76
CA VAL A 10 -10.95 0.54 8.78
C VAL A 10 -9.92 0.93 9.84
N ILE A 11 -9.56 2.20 9.97
CA ILE A 11 -8.64 2.68 11.01
C ILE A 11 -9.20 2.33 12.40
N LEU A 12 -10.47 2.66 12.66
CA LEU A 12 -11.13 2.35 13.94
C LEU A 12 -11.12 0.85 14.23
N ARG A 13 -11.51 0.02 13.24
CA ARG A 13 -11.50 -1.44 13.39
C ARG A 13 -10.08 -1.97 13.60
N ALA A 14 -9.10 -1.53 12.83
CA ALA A 14 -7.71 -1.94 12.95
C ALA A 14 -7.14 -1.60 14.33
N ARG A 15 -7.49 -0.44 14.91
CA ARG A 15 -7.12 -0.05 16.28
C ARG A 15 -7.70 -1.00 17.32
N LEU A 16 -9.00 -1.30 17.24
CA LEU A 16 -9.65 -2.26 18.14
C LEU A 16 -9.09 -3.68 17.98
N HIS A 17 -8.83 -4.09 16.74
CA HIS A 17 -8.28 -5.40 16.43
C HIS A 17 -6.85 -5.55 16.91
N ARG A 18 -6.01 -4.52 16.83
CA ARG A 18 -4.62 -4.56 17.33
C ARG A 18 -4.55 -4.95 18.80
N LEU A 19 -5.49 -4.49 19.63
CA LEU A 19 -5.53 -4.82 21.06
C LEU A 19 -5.74 -6.33 21.32
N ARG A 20 -6.35 -7.04 20.38
CA ARG A 20 -6.71 -8.47 20.53
C ARG A 20 -5.92 -9.40 19.60
N ARG A 21 -5.48 -8.89 18.45
CA ARG A 21 -4.93 -9.62 17.31
C ARG A 21 -3.91 -8.74 16.56
N PRO A 22 -2.78 -8.37 17.21
CA PRO A 22 -1.70 -7.67 16.55
C PRO A 22 -1.15 -8.52 15.39
N LEU A 23 -0.55 -7.87 14.42
CA LEU A 23 0.11 -8.54 13.30
C LEU A 23 1.63 -8.43 13.47
N ALA A 24 2.35 -9.50 13.15
CA ALA A 24 3.78 -9.41 12.92
C ALA A 24 4.05 -8.56 11.67
N PRO A 25 5.21 -7.88 11.56
CA PRO A 25 5.56 -7.07 10.38
C PRO A 25 5.52 -7.85 9.05
N THR A 26 5.83 -9.14 9.07
CA THR A 26 5.83 -10.03 7.90
C THR A 26 4.48 -10.70 7.64
N ALA A 27 3.48 -10.48 8.50
CA ALA A 27 2.18 -11.09 8.34
C ALA A 27 1.38 -10.47 7.19
N ILE A 28 0.44 -11.25 6.66
CA ILE A 28 -0.51 -10.79 5.64
C ILE A 28 -1.73 -10.19 6.36
N SER A 29 -1.96 -8.89 6.17
CA SER A 29 -3.24 -8.26 6.53
C SER A 29 -4.31 -8.71 5.55
N ARG A 30 -5.51 -8.99 6.08
CA ARG A 30 -6.68 -9.39 5.30
C ARG A 30 -7.89 -8.61 5.78
N ILE A 31 -8.46 -7.79 4.90
CA ILE A 31 -9.71 -7.07 5.17
C ILE A 31 -10.77 -7.43 4.14
N ARG A 32 -11.99 -7.70 4.60
CA ARG A 32 -13.13 -7.93 3.71
C ARG A 32 -13.81 -6.60 3.40
N VAL A 33 -14.01 -6.35 2.12
CA VAL A 33 -14.66 -5.16 1.60
C VAL A 33 -15.71 -5.57 0.55
N ARG A 34 -16.58 -4.64 0.20
CA ARG A 34 -17.60 -4.81 -0.83
C ARG A 34 -17.48 -3.67 -1.84
N THR A 35 -17.71 -3.96 -3.10
CA THR A 35 -17.82 -2.94 -4.14
C THR A 35 -19.12 -2.16 -3.97
N LEU A 36 -19.02 -0.84 -4.07
CA LEU A 36 -20.14 0.09 -3.89
C LEU A 36 -20.41 0.84 -5.21
N PRO A 37 -21.55 1.54 -5.36
CA PRO A 37 -21.88 2.26 -6.60
C PRO A 37 -20.83 3.29 -6.97
N THR A 38 -20.17 3.89 -5.97
CA THR A 38 -19.09 4.88 -6.18
C THR A 38 -17.75 4.26 -6.62
N ASP A 39 -17.66 2.93 -6.62
CA ASP A 39 -16.49 2.18 -7.07
C ASP A 39 -16.62 1.73 -8.53
N ILE A 40 -17.83 1.79 -9.09
CA ILE A 40 -18.18 1.29 -10.42
C ILE A 40 -18.10 2.40 -11.47
N ASP A 41 -17.60 2.07 -12.65
CA ASP A 41 -17.55 2.97 -13.81
C ASP A 41 -18.80 2.85 -14.71
N LEU A 42 -18.81 3.61 -15.82
CA LEU A 42 -19.90 3.60 -16.79
C LEU A 42 -20.07 2.24 -17.50
N LEU A 43 -19.02 1.43 -17.54
CA LEU A 43 -19.07 0.07 -18.08
C LEU A 43 -19.62 -0.93 -17.07
N ARG A 44 -20.04 -0.49 -15.88
CA ARG A 44 -20.61 -1.30 -14.78
C ARG A 44 -19.62 -2.24 -14.10
N HIS A 45 -18.33 -1.97 -14.22
CA HIS A 45 -17.27 -2.73 -13.55
C HIS A 45 -16.50 -1.83 -12.58
N MET A 46 -15.75 -2.43 -11.65
CA MET A 46 -14.84 -1.70 -10.77
C MET A 46 -13.88 -0.84 -11.59
N ASN A 47 -13.91 0.47 -11.36
CA ASN A 47 -13.01 1.40 -12.00
C ASN A 47 -11.54 1.05 -11.67
N ASN A 48 -10.66 1.08 -12.66
CA ASN A 48 -9.25 0.69 -12.47
C ASN A 48 -8.55 1.51 -11.38
N GLY A 49 -8.77 2.82 -11.31
CA GLY A 49 -8.19 3.69 -10.28
C GLY A 49 -8.77 3.48 -8.89
N ARG A 50 -9.97 2.87 -8.78
CA ARG A 50 -10.59 2.54 -7.50
C ARG A 50 -9.87 1.40 -6.79
N TYR A 51 -9.22 0.48 -7.50
CA TYR A 51 -8.44 -0.58 -6.86
C TYR A 51 -7.35 -0.01 -5.95
N LEU A 52 -6.54 0.93 -6.44
CA LEU A 52 -5.47 1.56 -5.65
C LEU A 52 -6.04 2.33 -4.46
N SER A 53 -7.15 3.05 -4.67
CA SER A 53 -7.87 3.74 -3.58
C SER A 53 -8.36 2.77 -2.49
N LEU A 54 -8.75 1.55 -2.86
CA LEU A 54 -9.22 0.54 -1.91
C LEU A 54 -8.07 -0.22 -1.27
N PHE A 55 -6.97 -0.47 -1.98
CA PHE A 55 -5.75 -1.07 -1.44
C PHE A 55 -5.13 -0.27 -0.30
N ASP A 56 -5.30 1.05 -0.32
CA ASP A 56 -4.97 1.93 0.81
C ASP A 56 -5.66 1.53 2.12
N LEU A 57 -6.87 0.96 2.07
CA LEU A 57 -7.54 0.43 3.25
C LEU A 57 -6.73 -0.73 3.86
N GLY A 58 -6.23 -1.64 3.02
CA GLY A 58 -5.40 -2.76 3.45
C GLY A 58 -4.06 -2.28 4.02
N ARG A 59 -3.47 -1.24 3.40
CA ARG A 59 -2.27 -0.57 3.90
C ARG A 59 -2.47 -0.01 5.31
N TRP A 60 -3.59 0.69 5.55
CA TRP A 60 -3.90 1.21 6.88
C TRP A 60 -4.12 0.10 7.92
N ASP A 61 -4.85 -0.97 7.58
CA ASP A 61 -5.02 -2.12 8.48
C ASP A 61 -3.67 -2.73 8.87
N LEU A 62 -2.81 -2.99 7.88
CA LEU A 62 -1.48 -3.55 8.09
C LEU A 62 -0.65 -2.65 9.01
N LEU A 63 -0.47 -1.38 8.66
CA LEU A 63 0.39 -0.44 9.41
C LEU A 63 -0.10 -0.22 10.84
N ILE A 64 -1.42 -0.19 11.07
CA ILE A 64 -1.96 -0.02 12.41
C ILE A 64 -1.76 -1.29 13.23
N ARG A 65 -2.09 -2.47 12.68
CA ARG A 65 -2.03 -3.72 13.45
C ARG A 65 -0.62 -4.22 13.71
N THR A 66 0.37 -3.81 12.91
CA THR A 66 1.79 -4.03 13.19
C THR A 66 2.38 -2.99 14.14
N GLY A 67 1.66 -1.89 14.43
CA GLY A 67 2.16 -0.80 15.26
C GLY A 67 3.05 0.21 14.52
N LEU A 68 3.41 -0.06 13.26
CA LEU A 68 4.20 0.84 12.42
C LEU A 68 3.60 2.24 12.34
N ALA A 69 2.27 2.35 12.21
CA ALA A 69 1.60 3.64 12.10
C ALA A 69 1.85 4.56 13.31
N ASP A 70 1.95 3.99 14.51
CA ASP A 70 2.24 4.78 15.72
C ASP A 70 3.72 5.11 15.83
N ALA A 71 4.59 4.14 15.53
CA ALA A 71 6.02 4.33 15.59
C ALA A 71 6.49 5.42 14.59
N THR A 72 6.01 5.39 13.35
CA THR A 72 6.33 6.42 12.35
C THR A 72 5.72 7.77 12.74
N ARG A 73 4.50 7.78 13.30
CA ARG A 73 3.85 9.03 13.73
C ARG A 73 4.62 9.70 14.88
N ALA A 74 5.09 8.93 15.86
CA ALA A 74 5.87 9.45 16.99
C ALA A 74 7.16 10.14 16.53
N GLN A 75 7.77 9.65 15.44
CA GLN A 75 8.97 10.23 14.83
C GLN A 75 8.68 11.35 13.80
N GLY A 76 7.41 11.68 13.55
CA GLY A 76 7.03 12.64 12.51
C GLY A 76 7.35 12.15 11.08
N TRP A 77 7.39 10.83 10.88
CA TRP A 77 7.64 10.20 9.59
C TRP A 77 6.35 9.85 8.87
N TYR A 78 6.38 9.88 7.54
CA TYR A 78 5.26 9.49 6.70
C TYR A 78 5.72 8.84 5.39
N PRO A 79 5.00 7.81 4.90
CA PRO A 79 5.33 7.16 3.65
C PRO A 79 4.84 8.01 2.46
N VAL A 80 5.65 8.03 1.40
CA VAL A 80 5.29 8.59 0.09
C VAL A 80 5.49 7.50 -0.96
N VAL A 81 4.43 7.23 -1.72
CA VAL A 81 4.50 6.30 -2.86
C VAL A 81 5.34 6.96 -3.96
N SER A 82 6.38 6.26 -4.40
CA SER A 82 7.27 6.71 -5.48
C SER A 82 6.96 6.03 -6.81
N ASN A 83 6.56 4.77 -6.77
CA ASN A 83 6.15 4.01 -7.94
C ASN A 83 5.02 3.06 -7.51
N GLU A 84 4.04 2.84 -8.38
CA GLU A 84 3.03 1.80 -8.21
C GLU A 84 2.70 1.19 -9.57
N THR A 85 2.51 -0.13 -9.59
CA THR A 85 2.04 -0.86 -10.77
C THR A 85 0.90 -1.76 -10.35
N ILE A 86 -0.05 -1.96 -11.26
CA ILE A 86 -1.22 -2.80 -11.03
C ILE A 86 -1.48 -3.68 -12.25
N THR A 87 -1.78 -4.94 -12.00
CA THR A 87 -2.15 -5.94 -13.00
C THR A 87 -3.56 -6.43 -12.71
N PHE A 88 -4.41 -6.44 -13.74
CA PHE A 88 -5.81 -6.88 -13.66
C PHE A 88 -5.98 -8.23 -14.35
N ARG A 89 -6.58 -9.19 -13.66
CA ARG A 89 -6.94 -10.51 -14.21
C ARG A 89 -8.44 -10.63 -14.44
N LYS A 90 -9.25 -10.16 -13.50
CA LYS A 90 -10.72 -10.20 -13.53
C LYS A 90 -11.30 -8.92 -12.93
N SER A 91 -12.45 -8.51 -13.43
CA SER A 91 -13.19 -7.34 -12.92
C SER A 91 -14.08 -7.71 -11.73
N LEU A 92 -14.21 -6.79 -10.78
CA LEU A 92 -15.19 -6.88 -9.70
C LEU A 92 -16.49 -6.18 -10.11
N ASN A 93 -17.61 -6.83 -9.85
CA ASN A 93 -18.96 -6.32 -10.14
C ASN A 93 -19.55 -5.56 -8.95
N LEU A 94 -20.63 -4.81 -9.17
CA LEU A 94 -21.36 -4.12 -8.11
C LEU A 94 -21.86 -5.10 -7.03
N TRP A 95 -21.75 -4.70 -5.75
CA TRP A 95 -22.10 -5.48 -4.56
C TRP A 95 -21.30 -6.76 -4.30
N GLN A 96 -20.30 -7.05 -5.12
CA GLN A 96 -19.39 -8.16 -4.93
C GLN A 96 -18.51 -7.92 -3.70
N SER A 97 -18.50 -8.91 -2.80
CA SER A 97 -17.55 -8.94 -1.67
C SER A 97 -16.20 -9.49 -2.15
N PHE A 98 -15.12 -8.94 -1.64
CA PHE A 98 -13.76 -9.43 -1.89
C PHE A 98 -12.86 -9.17 -0.67
N VAL A 99 -11.72 -9.85 -0.63
CA VAL A 99 -10.69 -9.67 0.39
C VAL A 99 -9.54 -8.86 -0.21
N ILE A 100 -9.12 -7.83 0.50
CA ILE A 100 -7.84 -7.17 0.23
C ILE A 100 -6.81 -7.87 1.10
N GLU A 101 -5.84 -8.52 0.46
CA GLU A 101 -4.63 -9.00 1.11
C GLU A 101 -3.54 -7.95 0.97
N THR A 102 -2.78 -7.70 2.03
CA THR A 102 -1.69 -6.72 2.02
C THR A 102 -0.51 -7.23 2.83
N ARG A 103 0.69 -7.16 2.25
CA ARG A 103 1.93 -7.56 2.93
C ARG A 103 3.12 -6.74 2.47
N PHE A 104 4.15 -6.66 3.30
CA PHE A 104 5.48 -6.26 2.86
C PHE A 104 6.10 -7.41 2.07
N ILE A 105 6.82 -7.09 1.00
CA ILE A 105 7.53 -8.07 0.16
C ILE A 105 9.03 -7.86 0.13
N GLY A 106 9.53 -6.82 0.80
CA GLY A 106 10.95 -6.53 0.94
C GLY A 106 11.23 -5.03 0.96
N HIS A 107 12.52 -4.70 0.90
CA HIS A 107 13.01 -3.33 0.86
C HIS A 107 14.28 -3.26 0.02
N ASP A 108 14.55 -2.10 -0.56
CA ASP A 108 15.86 -1.73 -1.11
C ASP A 108 16.57 -0.75 -0.16
N ASP A 109 17.64 -0.08 -0.61
CA ASP A 109 18.37 0.89 0.23
C ASP A 109 17.55 2.15 0.59
N ARG A 110 16.51 2.46 -0.20
CA ARG A 110 15.80 3.75 -0.20
C ARG A 110 14.27 3.64 -0.13
N ALA A 111 13.68 2.50 -0.45
CA ALA A 111 12.24 2.25 -0.42
C ALA A 111 11.84 0.86 0.10
N PHE A 112 10.62 0.77 0.60
CA PHE A 112 9.92 -0.47 0.92
C PHE A 112 9.00 -0.87 -0.21
N PHE A 113 8.81 -2.18 -0.36
CA PHE A 113 7.87 -2.75 -1.31
C PHE A 113 6.70 -3.40 -0.57
N LEU A 114 5.49 -3.05 -0.99
CA LEU A 114 4.26 -3.65 -0.53
C LEU A 114 3.53 -4.30 -1.70
N GLU A 115 2.89 -5.43 -1.42
CA GLU A 115 2.00 -6.10 -2.35
C GLU A 115 0.56 -6.03 -1.83
N HIS A 116 -0.35 -5.67 -2.71
CA HIS A 116 -1.79 -5.75 -2.49
C HIS A 116 -2.42 -6.72 -3.49
N ARG A 117 -3.41 -7.48 -3.02
CA ARG A 117 -4.22 -8.36 -3.86
C ARG A 117 -5.70 -8.17 -3.56
N ALA A 118 -6.52 -8.08 -4.61
CA ALA A 118 -7.95 -8.28 -4.51
C ALA A 118 -8.24 -9.76 -4.76
N VAL A 119 -8.82 -10.45 -3.76
CA VAL A 119 -9.05 -11.90 -3.80
C VAL A 119 -10.54 -12.19 -3.63
N VAL A 120 -11.08 -13.04 -4.50
CA VAL A 120 -12.46 -13.54 -4.45
C VAL A 120 -12.40 -15.06 -4.53
N ASP A 121 -12.99 -15.74 -3.55
CA ASP A 121 -13.04 -17.21 -3.50
C ASP A 121 -11.68 -17.90 -3.71
N GLY A 122 -10.62 -17.30 -3.14
CA GLY A 122 -9.25 -17.80 -3.24
C GLY A 122 -8.50 -17.38 -4.50
N GLU A 123 -9.15 -16.73 -5.46
CA GLU A 123 -8.52 -16.30 -6.71
C GLU A 123 -8.14 -14.81 -6.72
N ILE A 124 -6.97 -14.48 -7.28
CA ILE A 124 -6.55 -13.09 -7.49
C ILE A 124 -7.34 -12.48 -8.65
N TYR A 125 -7.94 -11.32 -8.41
CA TYR A 125 -8.63 -10.50 -9.43
C TYR A 125 -7.75 -9.35 -9.91
N ALA A 126 -7.03 -8.73 -8.97
CA ALA A 126 -6.06 -7.69 -9.26
C ALA A 126 -4.91 -7.77 -8.26
N GLN A 127 -3.71 -7.39 -8.71
CA GLN A 127 -2.50 -7.35 -7.92
C GLN A 127 -1.81 -6.00 -8.14
N ALA A 128 -1.41 -5.33 -7.06
CA ALA A 128 -0.61 -4.13 -7.14
C ALA A 128 0.68 -4.26 -6.34
N ILE A 129 1.75 -3.70 -6.88
CA ILE A 129 3.03 -3.54 -6.18
C ILE A 129 3.28 -2.05 -5.98
N ILE A 130 3.57 -1.69 -4.74
CA ILE A 130 3.77 -0.31 -4.30
C ILE A 130 5.19 -0.17 -3.80
N ARG A 131 5.93 0.80 -4.32
CA ARG A 131 7.24 1.21 -3.83
C ARG A 131 7.12 2.54 -3.11
N ALA A 132 7.38 2.54 -1.80
CA ALA A 132 7.21 3.72 -0.97
C ALA A 132 8.50 4.09 -0.22
N ARG A 133 8.77 5.40 -0.11
CA ARG A 133 9.88 5.96 0.67
C ARG A 133 9.34 6.59 1.94
N MET A 134 10.14 6.56 3.00
CA MET A 134 9.79 7.23 4.25
C MET A 134 10.41 8.64 4.27
N LEU A 135 9.59 9.66 4.52
CA LEU A 135 10.01 11.06 4.61
C LEU A 135 9.75 11.62 6.00
N ARG A 136 10.49 12.68 6.36
CA ARG A 136 10.25 13.45 7.58
C ARG A 136 9.38 14.66 7.31
N ARG A 137 8.55 15.02 8.28
CA ARG A 137 7.83 16.31 8.26
C ARG A 137 8.75 17.52 8.31
N SER A 138 9.92 17.39 8.95
CA SER A 138 10.97 18.42 8.96
C SER A 138 11.73 18.54 7.63
N GLY A 139 11.46 17.67 6.65
CA GLY A 139 12.15 17.61 5.37
C GLY A 139 13.22 16.51 5.33
N GLY A 140 13.43 15.97 4.13
CA GLY A 140 14.39 14.89 3.88
C GLY A 140 13.81 13.48 3.99
N THR A 141 14.63 12.51 3.59
CA THR A 141 14.32 11.07 3.61
C THR A 141 14.76 10.45 4.93
N VAL A 142 14.09 9.36 5.34
CA VAL A 142 14.50 8.53 6.47
C VAL A 142 15.26 7.31 5.93
N PRO A 143 16.54 7.11 6.29
CA PRO A 143 17.29 5.90 5.93
C PRO A 143 16.68 4.63 6.54
N HIS A 144 16.89 3.48 5.90
CA HIS A 144 16.40 2.19 6.40
C HIS A 144 16.95 1.83 7.77
N GLU A 145 18.24 2.09 8.01
CA GLU A 145 18.88 1.81 9.30
C GLU A 145 18.18 2.52 10.45
N GLU A 146 17.87 3.80 10.29
CA GLU A 146 17.16 4.57 11.29
C GLU A 146 15.71 4.12 11.45
N LEU A 147 15.04 3.79 10.33
CA LEU A 147 13.69 3.25 10.39
C LEU A 147 13.68 1.93 11.17
N PHE A 148 14.56 0.99 10.83
CA PHE A 148 14.67 -0.32 11.47
C PHE A 148 15.13 -0.23 12.92
N ALA A 149 15.98 0.73 13.27
CA ALA A 149 16.32 1.00 14.67
C ALA A 149 15.08 1.43 15.49
N ALA A 150 14.18 2.20 14.88
CA ALA A 150 12.97 2.70 15.55
C ALA A 150 11.80 1.71 15.56
N ILE A 151 11.62 0.91 14.50
CA ILE A 151 10.43 0.04 14.33
C ILE A 151 10.74 -1.46 14.39
N GLY A 152 12.01 -1.82 14.51
CA GLY A 152 12.50 -3.18 14.34
C GLY A 152 12.70 -3.55 12.86
N ARG A 153 13.76 -4.32 12.57
CA ARG A 153 13.96 -4.87 11.24
C ARG A 153 12.98 -6.05 11.05
N PRO A 154 12.13 -6.04 10.02
CA PRO A 154 11.32 -7.21 9.69
C PRO A 154 12.24 -8.35 9.24
N GLU A 155 12.43 -9.35 10.09
CA GLU A 155 13.20 -10.56 9.79
C GLU A 155 12.39 -11.50 8.88
N GLY A 156 13.08 -12.22 8.00
CA GLY A 156 12.47 -13.24 7.14
C GLY A 156 11.67 -12.70 5.94
N LEU A 157 11.80 -11.41 5.60
CA LEU A 157 11.36 -10.94 4.30
C LEU A 157 12.30 -11.47 3.21
N PRO A 158 11.77 -11.98 2.09
CA PRO A 158 12.60 -12.38 0.97
C PRO A 158 13.31 -11.15 0.37
N GLU A 159 14.42 -11.41 -0.33
CA GLU A 159 14.98 -10.39 -1.21
C GLU A 159 13.95 -9.99 -2.27
N VAL A 160 13.91 -8.69 -2.56
CA VAL A 160 13.02 -8.14 -3.57
C VAL A 160 13.40 -8.73 -4.92
N ALA A 161 12.41 -9.21 -5.67
CA ALA A 161 12.66 -9.84 -6.96
C ALA A 161 13.34 -8.86 -7.93
N PRO A 162 14.34 -9.28 -8.73
CA PRO A 162 15.13 -8.38 -9.58
C PRO A 162 14.29 -7.45 -10.49
N TRP A 163 13.23 -8.00 -11.10
CA TRP A 163 12.35 -7.23 -11.99
C TRP A 163 11.68 -6.02 -11.32
N LEU A 164 11.51 -6.03 -9.99
CA LEU A 164 10.96 -4.89 -9.25
C LEU A 164 11.94 -3.73 -9.18
N HIS A 165 13.24 -4.02 -9.11
CA HIS A 165 14.29 -3.01 -9.19
C HIS A 165 14.35 -2.43 -10.61
N ASP A 166 14.32 -3.29 -11.62
CA ASP A 166 14.33 -2.88 -13.04
C ASP A 166 13.10 -2.00 -13.36
N TRP A 167 11.91 -2.43 -12.93
CA TRP A 167 10.68 -1.66 -13.10
C TRP A 167 10.74 -0.30 -12.39
N ALA A 168 11.23 -0.26 -11.14
CA ALA A 168 11.33 0.98 -10.38
C ALA A 168 12.34 1.96 -11.00
N ALA A 169 13.43 1.45 -11.58
CA ALA A 169 14.40 2.26 -12.31
C ALA A 169 13.82 2.79 -13.63
N ALA A 170 13.17 1.91 -14.42
CA ALA A 170 12.62 2.24 -15.73
C ALA A 170 11.41 3.21 -15.67
N SER A 171 10.61 3.16 -14.61
CA SER A 171 9.42 4.01 -14.44
C SER A 171 9.68 5.31 -13.65
N GLY A 172 10.91 5.56 -13.23
CA GLY A 172 11.26 6.70 -12.38
C GLY A 172 11.23 8.03 -13.14
N LEU A 173 10.47 9.00 -12.60
CA LEU A 173 10.56 10.40 -13.05
C LEU A 173 11.76 11.12 -12.42
N PRO A 174 12.21 12.26 -13.00
CA PRO A 174 13.19 13.11 -12.36
C PRO A 174 12.80 13.48 -10.92
N SER A 175 13.81 13.68 -10.09
CA SER A 175 13.63 14.17 -8.71
C SER A 175 12.84 15.48 -8.72
N THR A 176 12.01 15.73 -7.71
CA THR A 176 11.27 17.00 -7.54
C THR A 176 12.18 18.24 -7.43
N LYS A 177 13.49 18.05 -7.22
CA LYS A 177 14.51 19.11 -7.27
C LYS A 177 15.00 19.45 -8.68
N ARG A 178 14.59 18.69 -9.70
CA ARG A 178 14.95 18.88 -11.11
C ARG A 178 13.69 19.17 -11.94
N PRO A 179 13.78 20.01 -12.98
CA PRO A 179 12.66 20.21 -13.90
C PRO A 179 12.24 18.90 -14.59
N ALA A 180 10.94 18.74 -14.81
CA ALA A 180 10.35 17.66 -15.60
C ALA A 180 9.20 18.25 -16.45
N PRO A 181 9.52 18.97 -17.54
CA PRO A 181 8.51 19.67 -18.34
C PRO A 181 7.58 18.70 -19.06
N SER A 182 6.29 19.05 -19.15
CA SER A 182 5.31 18.36 -20.00
C SER A 182 5.45 18.87 -21.43
N ILE A 183 6.05 18.05 -22.29
CA ILE A 183 6.43 18.40 -23.67
C ILE A 183 5.57 17.68 -24.71
N TRP A 184 4.31 17.40 -24.39
CA TRP A 184 3.36 16.84 -25.36
C TRP A 184 2.79 17.99 -26.18
N ASP A 185 2.96 17.91 -27.50
CA ASP A 185 2.34 18.83 -28.47
C ASP A 185 0.82 18.61 -28.55
#